data_AF-S3ZGK3-F1
#
_entry.id   AF-S3ZGK3-F1
#
_cell.length_a   1.000
_cell.length_b   1.000
_cell.length_c   1.000
_cell.angle_alpha   90.00
_cell.angle_beta   90.00
_cell.angle_gamma   90.00
#
_symmetry.space_group_name_H-M   'P 1'
#
loop_
_entity.id
_entity.type
_entity.pdbx_description
1 polymer ?
#
loop_
_entity_poly.entity_id
_entity_poly.type
_entity_poly.pdbx_seq_one_letter_code
_entity_poly.pdbx_strand_id
1 'polypeptide(L)' 'MTHAISVRDSKITDGPVIAFPAESWNSFVTVVREGSYGRR' A
#
# COMPACT_ATOMS: atom_id res chain seq x y z
N MET A 1 -3.73 13.30 13.45
CA MET A 1 -4.03 11.85 13.39
C MET A 1 -3.40 11.31 12.13
N THR A 2 -2.55 10.28 12.21
CA THR A 2 -2.01 9.61 11.03
C THR A 2 -3.12 8.78 10.39
N HIS A 3 -3.58 9.16 9.21
CA HIS A 3 -4.52 8.34 8.45
C HIS A 3 -3.81 7.06 8.01
N ALA A 4 -4.44 5.90 8.26
CA ALA A 4 -3.91 4.59 7.89
C ALA A 4 -4.69 4.01 6.71
N ILE A 5 -3.98 3.39 5.78
CA ILE A 5 -4.53 2.68 4.63
C ILE A 5 -4.54 1.18 4.96
N SER A 6 -5.72 0.59 4.92
CA SER A 6 -5.94 -0.84 5.18
C SER A 6 -5.81 -1.63 3.88
N VAL A 7 -4.89 -2.59 3.84
CA VAL A 7 -4.69 -3.51 2.72
C VAL A 7 -5.03 -4.91 3.19
N ARG A 8 -5.90 -5.60 2.44
CA ARG A 8 -6.28 -6.99 2.68
C ARG A 8 -6.22 -7.79 1.40
N ASP A 9 -6.17 -9.10 1.55
CA ASP A 9 -6.38 -9.99 0.43
C ASP A 9 -7.81 -9.81 -0.14
N SER A 10 -7.90 -9.58 -1.45
CA SER A 10 -9.19 -9.35 -2.10
C SER A 10 -10.02 -10.63 -2.25
N LYS A 11 -9.38 -11.80 -2.26
CA LYS A 11 -10.01 -13.12 -2.44
C LYS A 11 -10.39 -13.78 -1.10
N ILE A 12 -9.80 -13.36 0.01
CA ILE A 12 -10.12 -13.87 1.35
C ILE A 12 -10.73 -12.75 2.20
N THR A 13 -12.06 -12.73 2.32
CA THR A 13 -12.81 -11.66 3.01
C THR A 13 -12.57 -11.55 4.50
N ASP A 14 -12.35 -12.68 5.17
CA ASP A 14 -12.11 -12.76 6.61
C ASP A 14 -10.61 -12.90 6.95
N GLY A 15 -9.75 -12.55 6.00
CA GLY A 15 -8.30 -12.59 6.15
C GLY A 15 -7.74 -11.40 6.94
N PRO A 16 -6.44 -11.45 7.28
CA PRO A 16 -5.78 -10.36 8.00
C PRO A 16 -5.75 -9.05 7.19
N VAL A 17 -5.80 -7.93 7.91
CA VAL A 17 -5.65 -6.57 7.36
C VAL A 17 -4.32 -6.00 7.83
N ILE A 18 -3.54 -5.44 6.90
CA ILE A 18 -2.29 -4.74 7.19
C ILE A 18 -2.54 -3.23 7.04
N ALA A 19 -2.11 -2.45 8.02
CA ALA A 19 -2.25 -0.99 8.01
C ALA A 19 -0.93 -0.32 7.62
N PHE A 20 -0.98 0.58 6.65
CA PHE A 20 0.14 1.42 6.24
C PHE A 20 -0.13 2.90 6.59
N PRO A 21 0.88 3.69 7.00
CA PRO A 21 0.73 5.14 7.03
C PRO A 21 0.35 5.66 5.65
N ALA A 22 -0.59 6.61 5.58
CA ALA A 22 -1.07 7.15 4.31
C ALA A 22 0.05 7.76 3.45
N GLU A 23 1.03 8.43 4.08
CA GLU A 23 2.18 9.00 3.38
C GLU A 23 3.02 7.93 2.69
N SER A 24 3.29 6.82 3.37
CA SER A 24 4.07 5.70 2.82
C SER A 24 3.31 5.01 1.69
N TRP A 25 2.00 4.82 1.83
CA TRP A 25 1.15 4.25 0.78
C TRP A 25 1.14 5.12 -0.49
N ASN A 26 0.98 6.44 -0.33
CA ASN A 26 1.00 7.36 -1.47
C ASN A 26 2.35 7.37 -2.17
N SER A 27 3.46 7.38 -1.43
CA SER A 27 4.80 7.27 -2.02
C SER A 27 4.97 5.97 -2.81
N PHE A 28 4.49 4.86 -2.28
CA PHE A 28 4.53 3.57 -2.96
C PHE A 28 3.75 3.57 -4.27
N VAL A 29 2.50 4.04 -4.25
CA VAL A 29 1.63 4.11 -5.44
C VAL A 29 2.25 4.97 -6.53
N THR A 30 2.86 6.11 -6.17
CA THR A 30 3.56 6.98 -7.13
C THR A 30 4.71 6.25 -7.83
N VAL A 31 5.60 5.61 -7.06
CA VAL A 31 6.74 4.87 -7.61
C VAL A 31 6.29 3.72 -8.52
N VAL A 32 5.26 2.98 -8.09
CA VAL A 32 4.69 1.89 -8.90
C VAL A 32 4.08 2.42 -10.19
N ARG A 33 3.31 3.52 -10.12
CA ARG A 33 2.67 4.13 -11.29
C ARG A 33 3.69 4.65 -12.31
N GLU A 34 4.82 5.16 -11.84
CA GLU A 34 5.89 5.67 -12.69
C GLU A 34 6.77 4.55 -13.28
N GLY A 35 6.60 3.31 -12.85
CA GLY A 35 7.50 2.21 -13.25
C GLY A 35 8.93 2.39 -12.71
N SER A 36 9.11 3.24 -11.69
CA SER A 36 10.42 3.57 -11.11
C SER A 36 10.88 2.56 -10.04
N TYR A 37 10.15 1.47 -9.87
CA TYR A 37 10.55 0.29 -9.10
C TYR A 37 11.34 -0.67 -10.01
N GLY A 38 12.63 -0.87 -9.76
CA GLY A 38 13.41 -1.85 -10.55
C GLY A 38 14.82 -1.43 -10.96
N ARG A 39 15.33 -0.28 -10.51
CA ARG A 39 16.75 0.03 -10.71
C ARG A 39 17.61 -0.82 -9.76
N ARG A 40 18.15 -1.92 -10.28
CA ARG A 40 19.45 -2.48 -9.91
C ARG A 40 20.37 -2.36 -11.10
#